data_AF-A0A2Z6M9G6-F1
#
_entry.id   AF-A0A2Z6M9G6-F1
#
_cell.length_a   1.000
_cell.length_b   1.000
_cell.length_c   1.000
_cell.angle_alpha   90.00
_cell.angle_beta   90.00
_cell.angle_gamma   90.00
#
_symmetry.space_group_name_H-M   'P 1'
#
loop_
_entity.id
_entity.type
_entity.pdbx_description
1 polymer ?
#
loop_
_entity_poly.entity_id
_entity_poly.type
_entity_poly.pdbx_seq_one_letter_code
_entity_poly.pdbx_strand_id
1 'polypeptide(L)'
;MKTGKISEALDGSILMEDEKSSNSRNIMERFLLVGILCSHVIADSRPTILDGLKMLEGDIDVPSIPDRPMTLEHHINMFTNANSAEL
;
A
#
# COMPACT_ATOMS: atom_id res chain seq x y z
N MET A 1 -16.28 -8.58 -4.36
CA MET A 1 -14.82 -8.74 -4.16
C MET A 1 -14.53 -8.34 -2.73
N LYS A 2 -13.79 -9.13 -1.97
CA LYS A 2 -13.61 -8.89 -0.52
C LYS A 2 -12.43 -7.95 -0.35
N THR A 3 -12.69 -6.65 -0.30
CA THR A 3 -11.70 -5.65 0.15
C THR A 3 -11.15 -6.10 1.50
N GLY A 4 -9.83 -6.19 1.61
CA GLY A 4 -9.20 -6.45 2.91
C GLY A 4 -9.58 -5.32 3.87
N LYS A 5 -10.24 -5.64 4.99
CA LYS A 5 -10.55 -4.63 6.00
C LYS A 5 -9.28 -4.33 6.78
N ILE A 6 -8.62 -3.22 6.46
CA ILE A 6 -7.40 -2.73 7.13
C ILE A 6 -7.61 -2.68 8.66
N SER A 7 -8.82 -2.29 9.09
CA SER A 7 -9.21 -2.26 10.49
C SER A 7 -9.12 -3.60 11.22
N GLU A 8 -9.26 -4.74 10.52
CA GLU A 8 -9.15 -6.08 11.11
C GLU A 8 -7.69 -6.47 11.37
N ALA A 9 -6.73 -5.81 10.72
CA ALA A 9 -5.30 -6.04 10.92
C ALA A 9 -4.73 -5.22 12.09
N LEU A 10 -5.49 -4.25 12.61
CA LEU A 10 -5.11 -3.46 13.77
C LEU A 10 -5.51 -4.16 15.07
N ASP A 11 -4.67 -4.07 16.09
CA ASP A 11 -5.00 -4.57 17.42
C ASP A 11 -6.15 -3.76 18.05
N GLY A 12 -7.00 -4.43 18.82
CA GLY A 12 -8.16 -3.80 19.47
C GLY A 12 -7.80 -2.62 20.37
N SER A 13 -6.60 -2.58 20.95
CA SER A 13 -6.12 -1.44 21.74
C SER A 13 -6.00 -0.13 20.94
N ILE A 14 -5.78 -0.24 19.63
CA ILE A 14 -5.69 0.91 18.70
C ILE A 14 -7.09 1.38 18.29
N LEU A 15 -8.11 0.52 18.42
CA LEU A 15 -9.47 0.75 17.94
C LEU A 15 -10.41 1.37 18.99
N MET A 16 -9.90 1.77 20.15
CA MET A 16 -10.70 2.45 21.18
C MET A 16 -11.39 3.71 20.62
N GLU A 17 -12.56 4.07 21.11
CA GLU A 17 -13.28 5.28 20.67
C GLU A 17 -12.94 6.44 21.60
N ASP A 18 -11.73 6.97 21.48
CA ASP A 18 -11.36 8.28 22.00
C ASP A 18 -10.71 9.12 20.89
N GLU A 19 -10.73 10.44 21.02
CA GLU A 19 -10.18 11.39 20.03
C GLU A 19 -8.69 11.10 19.72
N LYS A 20 -7.94 10.63 20.73
CA LYS A 20 -6.53 10.28 20.61
C LYS A 20 -6.31 8.99 19.81
N SER A 21 -7.24 8.04 19.93
CA SER A 21 -7.23 6.77 19.23
C SER A 21 -7.65 6.95 17.77
N SER A 22 -8.54 7.89 17.44
CA SER A 22 -8.81 8.26 16.05
C SER A 22 -7.53 8.66 15.31
N ASN A 23 -6.70 9.50 15.92
CA ASN A 23 -5.40 9.88 15.36
C ASN A 23 -4.45 8.68 15.25
N SER A 24 -4.33 7.89 16.31
CA SER A 24 -3.48 6.68 16.34
C SER A 24 -3.88 5.66 15.27
N ARG A 25 -5.18 5.45 15.07
CA ARG A 25 -5.73 4.54 14.05
C ARG A 25 -5.31 4.96 12.65
N ASN A 26 -5.52 6.23 12.28
CA ASN A 26 -5.12 6.75 10.97
C ASN A 26 -3.62 6.61 10.70
N ILE A 27 -2.78 6.85 11.71
CA ILE A 27 -1.33 6.65 11.61
C ILE A 27 -1.04 5.17 11.37
N MET A 28 -1.62 4.27 12.18
CA MET A 28 -1.36 2.83 12.08
C MET A 28 -1.84 2.24 10.75
N GLU A 29 -2.98 2.69 10.21
CA GLU A 29 -3.45 2.29 8.88
C GLU A 29 -2.44 2.70 7.79
N ARG A 30 -1.87 3.89 7.90
CA ARG A 30 -0.84 4.37 6.97
C ARG A 30 0.43 3.54 7.05
N PHE A 31 0.91 3.25 8.26
CA PHE A 31 2.08 2.38 8.47
C PHE A 31 1.87 0.99 7.87
N LEU A 32 0.67 0.43 8.05
CA LEU A 32 0.31 -0.88 7.49
C LEU A 32 0.34 -0.85 5.96
N LEU A 33 -0.27 0.16 5.32
CA LEU A 33 -0.26 0.29 3.86
C LEU A 33 1.15 0.48 3.30
N VAL A 34 1.98 1.34 3.91
CA VAL A 34 3.38 1.52 3.50
C VAL A 34 4.18 0.22 3.68
N GLY A 35 3.99 -0.51 4.79
CA GLY A 35 4.63 -1.80 5.02
C GLY A 35 4.27 -2.86 3.97
N ILE A 36 3.00 -2.89 3.54
CA ILE A 36 2.54 -3.75 2.43
C ILE A 36 3.24 -3.35 1.13
N LEU A 37 3.30 -2.06 0.81
CA LEU A 37 3.97 -1.55 -0.39
C LEU A 37 5.48 -1.86 -0.41
N CYS A 38 6.14 -1.78 0.75
CA CYS A 38 7.54 -2.18 0.92
C CYS A 38 7.77 -3.68 0.74
N SER A 39 6.75 -4.51 0.99
CA SER A 39 6.84 -5.97 0.85
C SER A 39 6.50 -6.45 -0.57
N HIS A 40 6.39 -5.54 -1.54
CA HIS A 40 5.98 -5.87 -2.90
C HIS A 40 6.90 -6.91 -3.54
N VAL A 41 6.28 -7.88 -4.23
CA VAL A 41 6.96 -9.03 -4.85
C VAL A 41 7.96 -8.64 -5.94
N ILE A 42 7.68 -7.54 -6.64
CA ILE A 42 8.56 -6.98 -7.68
C ILE A 42 9.39 -5.85 -7.06
N ALA A 43 10.71 -5.99 -7.17
CA ALA A 43 11.66 -5.10 -6.50
C ALA A 43 11.56 -3.64 -6.94
N ASP A 44 11.36 -3.41 -8.23
CA ASP A 44 11.28 -2.07 -8.81
C ASP A 44 9.96 -1.33 -8.49
N SER A 45 8.97 -2.05 -7.97
CA SER A 45 7.70 -1.46 -7.53
C SER A 45 7.69 -1.11 -6.03
N ARG A 46 8.73 -1.47 -5.28
CA ARG A 46 8.87 -1.04 -3.88
C ARG A 46 9.22 0.45 -3.84
N PRO A 47 8.74 1.21 -2.85
CA PRO A 47 9.11 2.59 -2.69
C PRO A 47 10.58 2.69 -2.30
N THR A 48 11.23 3.79 -2.69
CA THR A 48 12.52 4.12 -2.10
C THR A 48 12.33 4.41 -0.61
N ILE A 49 13.40 4.30 0.20
CA ILE A 49 13.32 4.65 1.63
C ILE A 49 12.87 6.11 1.81
N LEU A 50 13.29 7.02 0.92
CA LEU A 50 12.87 8.41 0.94
C LEU A 50 11.37 8.56 0.71
N ASP A 51 10.82 7.88 -0.30
CA ASP A 51 9.38 7.94 -0.58
C ASP A 51 8.57 7.31 0.55
N GLY A 52 9.05 6.19 1.11
CA GLY A 52 8.44 5.57 2.29
C GLY A 52 8.37 6.51 3.49
N LEU A 53 9.44 7.25 3.77
CA LEU A 53 9.44 8.25 4.85
C LEU A 53 8.44 9.37 4.59
N LYS A 54 8.44 9.95 3.37
CA LYS A 54 7.47 10.97 2.98
C LYS A 54 6.03 10.49 3.09
N MET A 55 5.77 9.24 2.74
CA MET A 55 4.45 8.62 2.92
C MET A 55 4.08 8.54 4.41
N LEU A 56 4.99 8.08 5.28
CA LEU A 56 4.73 7.96 6.71
C LEU A 56 4.52 9.33 7.39
N GLU A 57 5.29 10.34 6.99
CA GLU A 57 5.18 11.72 7.48
C GLU A 57 3.92 12.43 6.95
N GLY A 58 3.38 11.96 5.81
CA GLY A 58 2.21 12.54 5.16
C GLY A 58 2.51 13.65 4.17
N ASP A 59 3.77 13.77 3.76
CA ASP A 59 4.21 14.68 2.71
C ASP A 59 3.70 14.24 1.32
N ILE A 60 3.53 12.93 1.13
CA ILE A 60 2.94 12.35 -0.08
C ILE A 60 1.91 11.28 0.29
N ASP A 61 0.92 11.08 -0.58
CA ASP A 61 -0.12 10.07 -0.38
C ASP A 61 0.41 8.66 -0.63
N VAL A 62 -0.17 7.68 0.08
CA VAL A 62 0.09 6.26 -0.17
C VAL A 62 -0.73 5.82 -1.38
N PRO A 63 -0.12 5.24 -2.42
CA PRO A 63 -0.85 4.77 -3.59
C PRO A 63 -1.83 3.65 -3.21
N SER A 64 -2.94 3.55 -3.94
CA SER A 64 -3.92 2.47 -3.72
C SER A 64 -3.30 1.11 -4.01
N ILE A 65 -3.38 0.21 -3.03
CA ILE A 65 -2.87 -1.16 -3.13
C ILE A 65 -3.99 -2.06 -3.65
N PRO A 66 -3.77 -2.83 -4.73
CA PRO A 66 -4.76 -3.78 -5.22
C PRO A 66 -4.95 -4.95 -4.24
N ASP A 67 -6.20 -5.44 -4.09
CA ASP A 67 -6.55 -6.55 -3.21
C ASP A 67 -5.79 -7.85 -3.50
N ARG A 68 -5.31 -8.02 -4.75
CA ARG A 68 -4.53 -9.17 -5.17
C ARG A 68 -3.18 -8.71 -5.70
N PRO A 69 -2.10 -9.43 -5.35
CA PRO A 69 -0.83 -9.24 -6.03
C PRO A 69 -1.04 -9.40 -7.54
N MET A 70 -0.51 -8.46 -8.33
CA MET A 70 -0.48 -8.63 -9.78
C MET A 70 0.32 -9.90 -10.09
N THR A 71 -0.26 -10.83 -10.85
CA THR A 71 0.49 -12.02 -11.25
C THR A 71 1.64 -11.61 -12.16
N LEU A 72 2.77 -12.32 -12.09
CA LEU A 72 3.93 -12.03 -12.92
C LEU A 72 3.58 -12.06 -14.42
N GLU A 73 2.70 -12.99 -14.82
CA GLU A 73 2.16 -13.06 -16.19
C GLU A 73 1.41 -11.79 -16.59
N HIS A 74 0.57 -11.25 -15.71
CA HIS A 74 -0.20 -10.03 -15.99
C HIS A 74 0.72 -8.81 -16.08
N HIS A 75 1.75 -8.77 -15.23
CA HIS A 75 2.78 -7.74 -15.27
C HIS A 75 3.50 -7.78 -16.62
N ILE A 76 4.06 -8.93 -17.02
CA ILE A 76 4.76 -9.10 -18.31
C ILE A 76 3.87 -8.67 -19.48
N ASN A 77 2.61 -9.14 -19.53
CA ASN A 77 1.68 -8.78 -20.59
C ASN A 77 1.40 -7.27 -20.67
N MET A 78 1.39 -6.55 -19.54
CA MET A 78 1.22 -5.10 -19.52
C MET A 78 2.45 -4.38 -20.09
N PHE A 79 3.68 -4.84 -19.77
CA PHE A 79 4.91 -4.28 -20.36
C PHE A 79 5.07 -4.61 -21.84
N THR A 80 4.73 -5.83 -22.28
CA THR A 80 4.82 -6.22 -23.69
C THR A 80 3.78 -5.51 -24.55
N ASN A 81 2.56 -5.29 -24.04
CA ASN A 81 1.54 -4.51 -24.73
C ASN A 81 1.88 -3.02 -24.78
N ALA A 82 2.52 -2.45 -23.74
CA ALA A 82 3.02 -1.08 -23.77
C ALA A 82 4.07 -0.88 -24.88
N ASN A 83 4.96 -1.85 -25.09
CA ASN A 83 5.94 -1.82 -26.19
C ASN A 83 5.35 -2.15 -27.57
N SER A 84 4.14 -2.70 -27.64
CA SER A 84 3.47 -3.01 -28.92
C SER A 84 2.61 -1.86 -29.44
N ALA A 85 2.39 -0.81 -28.63
CA ALA A 85 1.65 0.39 -29.01
C ALA A 85 2.54 1.50 -29.61
N GLU A 86 3.84 1.24 -29.76
CA GLU A 86 4.85 2.17 -30.30
C GLU A 86 5.35 1.77 -31.72
N LEU A 87 4.57 0.99 -32.49
CA LEU A 87 4.83 0.67 -33.91
C LEU A 87 3.58 0.79 -34.78
#